data_AF-A0A3M0HPP4-F1
#
_entry.id   AF-A0A3M0HPP4-F1
#
_cell.length_a   1.000
_cell.length_b   1.000
_cell.length_c   1.000
_cell.angle_alpha   90.00
_cell.angle_beta   90.00
_cell.angle_gamma   90.00
#
_symmetry.space_group_name_H-M   'P 1'
#
loop_
_entity.id
_entity.type
_entity.pdbx_description
1 polymer ?
#
loop_
_entity_poly.entity_id
_entity_poly.type
_entity_poly.pdbx_seq_one_letter_code
_entity_poly.pdbx_strand_id
1 'polypeptide(L)'
;MLSSNVEFVDLSGGKNVEITTSFWSPEDYCQKNAMLVTACQNPTIPAQNPAPDSNRTLTSFPFNARGEYNQLTDLATTGDTGTVWGLGYNKVTKQVFSAAYAKRGTKYGPGGPGAIYRTDPATKQTTVFATVPNAGSTAHHPGAGMDEAFGAVVGKESLGDLDVSSDGKDLYVVNMHDRRLYRYDATQPTAAKEKASYAIKDPGCAAPGDWRPYGLGLYEGKVYVGGVCSAQSTGSKADMRAVVQVFDPVTGQFTGTVMDQPLNFPRGGVSPLTPCPRTFATARAGTRGPISGP
;
A
#
# COMPACT_ATOMS: atom_id res chain seq x y z
N MET A 1 38.83 -9.95 -0.63
CA MET A 1 38.02 -10.27 -1.82
C MET A 1 36.83 -11.08 -1.34
N LEU A 2 35.64 -10.83 -1.87
CA LEU A 2 34.44 -11.60 -1.52
C LEU A 2 34.51 -12.94 -2.26
N SER A 3 34.32 -14.04 -1.53
CA SER A 3 34.37 -15.39 -2.10
C SER A 3 33.10 -15.72 -2.91
N SER A 4 33.22 -16.62 -3.91
CA SER A 4 32.09 -17.12 -4.70
C SER A 4 31.18 -18.04 -3.88
N ASN A 5 29.99 -18.35 -4.42
CA ASN A 5 29.00 -19.26 -3.81
C ASN A 5 29.51 -20.69 -3.56
N VAL A 6 30.61 -21.09 -4.21
CA VAL A 6 31.40 -22.29 -3.90
C VAL A 6 32.88 -21.92 -3.95
N GLU A 7 33.65 -22.32 -2.95
CA GLU A 7 35.11 -22.19 -2.91
C GLU A 7 35.72 -23.43 -2.24
N PHE A 8 36.91 -23.82 -2.70
CA PHE A 8 37.68 -24.93 -2.13
C PHE A 8 38.94 -24.37 -1.46
N VAL A 9 39.16 -24.73 -0.19
CA VAL A 9 40.34 -24.30 0.57
C VAL A 9 41.29 -25.46 0.86
N ASP A 10 42.59 -25.19 0.74
CA ASP A 10 43.65 -26.14 1.07
C ASP A 10 44.07 -25.99 2.54
N LEU A 11 43.86 -27.04 3.32
CA LEU A 11 44.23 -27.12 4.74
C LEU A 11 45.51 -27.95 4.97
N SER A 12 46.19 -28.38 3.90
CA SER A 12 47.41 -29.18 4.01
C SER A 12 48.50 -28.47 4.81
N GLY A 13 49.26 -29.26 5.59
CA GLY A 13 50.35 -28.74 6.41
C GLY A 13 49.91 -27.93 7.64
N GLY A 14 48.64 -28.04 8.06
CA GLY A 14 48.14 -27.35 9.26
C GLY A 14 47.91 -25.84 9.07
N LYS A 15 47.70 -25.40 7.83
CA LYS A 15 47.42 -24.01 7.51
C LYS A 15 46.03 -23.61 8.02
N ASN A 16 45.95 -22.42 8.61
CA ASN A 16 44.68 -21.74 8.85
C ASN A 16 44.36 -20.86 7.64
N VAL A 17 43.15 -21.00 7.10
CA VAL A 17 42.65 -20.19 5.99
C VAL A 17 41.40 -19.46 6.44
N GLU A 18 41.39 -18.14 6.28
CA GLU A 18 40.23 -17.29 6.54
C GLU A 18 39.43 -17.12 5.24
N ILE A 19 38.14 -17.46 5.29
CA ILE A 19 37.21 -17.23 4.18
C ILE A 19 36.29 -16.08 4.56
N THR A 20 36.25 -15.04 3.72
CA THR A 20 35.26 -13.97 3.82
C THR A 20 34.18 -14.22 2.77
N THR A 21 33.00 -14.68 3.23
CA THR A 21 31.81 -14.78 2.40
C THR A 21 30.85 -13.62 2.69
N SER A 22 30.09 -13.20 1.67
CA SER A 22 28.98 -12.27 1.82
C SER A 22 27.74 -12.88 1.21
N PHE A 23 26.66 -12.93 1.99
CA PHE A 23 25.34 -13.26 1.45
C PHE A 23 24.74 -11.99 0.85
N TRP A 24 24.38 -12.06 -0.42
CA TRP A 24 23.70 -10.99 -1.12
C TRP A 24 22.23 -11.38 -1.29
N SER A 25 21.35 -10.50 -0.81
CA SER A 25 19.90 -10.58 -0.92
C SER A 25 19.47 -9.50 -1.91
N PRO A 26 19.35 -9.80 -3.22
CA PRO A 26 19.07 -8.79 -4.25
C PRO A 26 17.80 -7.98 -3.99
N GLU A 27 16.86 -8.52 -3.20
CA GLU A 27 15.64 -7.84 -2.76
C GLU A 27 15.89 -6.59 -1.92
N ASP A 28 16.98 -6.56 -1.14
CA ASP A 28 17.33 -5.47 -0.21
C ASP A 28 18.02 -4.28 -0.89
N TYR A 29 18.35 -4.41 -2.18
CA TYR A 29 19.08 -3.38 -2.92
C TYR A 29 18.19 -2.73 -3.97
N CYS A 30 18.26 -1.40 -4.00
CA CYS A 30 17.65 -0.58 -5.05
C CYS A 30 18.73 0.24 -5.75
N GLN A 31 18.49 0.57 -7.02
CA GLN A 31 19.31 1.55 -7.72
C GLN A 31 19.33 2.90 -6.98
N LYS A 32 20.47 3.60 -7.01
CA LYS A 32 20.68 4.88 -6.29
C LYS A 32 19.62 5.95 -6.56
N ASN A 33 19.03 5.94 -7.75
CA ASN A 33 17.98 6.86 -8.17
C ASN A 33 16.78 6.08 -8.74
N ALA A 34 16.16 5.25 -7.91
CA ALA A 34 15.02 4.44 -8.31
C ALA A 34 13.85 5.29 -8.80
N MET A 35 13.14 4.80 -9.82
CA MET A 35 11.84 5.35 -10.16
C MET A 35 10.84 5.00 -9.06
N LEU A 36 10.22 6.03 -8.49
CA LEU A 36 9.09 5.91 -7.59
C LEU A 36 7.80 6.02 -8.39
N VAL A 37 6.74 5.37 -7.90
CA VAL A 37 5.40 5.49 -8.42
C VAL A 37 4.46 5.89 -7.30
N THR A 38 3.54 6.80 -7.57
CA THR A 38 2.52 7.23 -6.61
C THR A 38 1.16 7.36 -7.30
N ALA A 39 0.11 7.24 -6.48
CA ALA A 39 -1.27 7.37 -6.90
C ALA A 39 -1.81 8.79 -6.69
N CYS A 40 -2.61 9.26 -7.65
CA CYS A 40 -3.43 10.46 -7.54
C CYS A 40 -4.90 10.05 -7.54
N GLN A 41 -5.68 10.61 -6.62
CA GLN A 41 -7.09 10.25 -6.43
C GLN A 41 -7.96 11.45 -6.77
N ASN A 42 -8.56 11.42 -7.97
CA ASN A 42 -9.28 12.55 -8.53
C ASN A 42 -10.72 12.63 -8.00
N PRO A 43 -11.20 13.81 -7.59
CA PRO A 43 -12.54 13.98 -7.05
C PRO A 43 -13.62 13.89 -8.13
N THR A 44 -14.74 13.25 -7.82
CA THR A 44 -15.97 13.22 -8.63
C THR A 44 -17.09 14.05 -8.01
N ILE A 45 -16.81 14.72 -6.90
CA ILE A 45 -17.70 15.66 -6.22
C ILE A 45 -17.09 17.08 -6.24
N PRO A 46 -17.93 18.14 -6.31
CA PRO A 46 -19.37 18.08 -6.51
C PRO A 46 -19.72 17.55 -7.92
N ALA A 47 -20.84 16.84 -8.07
CA ALA A 47 -21.19 16.15 -9.32
C ALA A 47 -21.33 17.07 -10.54
N GLN A 48 -21.50 18.37 -10.32
CA GLN A 48 -21.58 19.40 -11.37
C GLN A 48 -20.21 19.74 -11.96
N ASN A 49 -19.12 19.41 -11.28
CA ASN A 49 -17.76 19.69 -11.72
C ASN A 49 -16.80 18.55 -11.31
N PRO A 50 -17.01 17.32 -11.83
CA PRO A 50 -16.10 16.22 -11.55
C PRO A 50 -14.76 16.46 -12.25
N ALA A 51 -13.68 15.94 -11.67
CA ALA A 51 -12.39 15.92 -12.33
C ALA A 51 -12.47 15.12 -13.65
N PRO A 52 -11.83 15.59 -14.74
CA PRO A 52 -11.85 14.89 -16.03
C PRO A 52 -11.25 13.49 -15.96
N ASP A 53 -11.75 12.58 -16.80
CA ASP A 53 -11.24 11.21 -16.91
C ASP A 53 -9.78 11.13 -17.36
N SER A 54 -9.32 12.14 -18.11
CA SER A 54 -7.94 12.29 -18.55
C SER A 54 -6.98 12.69 -17.43
N ASN A 55 -7.46 13.04 -16.24
CA ASN A 55 -6.59 13.36 -15.12
C ASN A 55 -5.77 12.12 -14.71
N ARG A 56 -4.47 12.34 -14.49
CA ARG A 56 -3.53 11.32 -14.03
C ARG A 56 -3.99 10.64 -12.73
N THR A 57 -3.75 9.33 -12.64
CA THR A 57 -3.99 8.51 -11.44
C THR A 57 -2.77 7.75 -10.99
N LEU A 58 -1.86 7.41 -11.90
CA LEU A 58 -0.54 6.90 -11.58
C LEU A 58 0.51 7.82 -12.19
N THR A 59 1.50 8.18 -11.39
CA THR A 59 2.62 9.00 -11.83
C THR A 59 3.92 8.41 -11.34
N SER A 60 4.97 8.55 -12.14
CA SER A 60 6.32 8.13 -11.78
C SER A 60 7.29 9.28 -11.83
N PHE A 61 8.32 9.21 -10.98
CA PHE A 61 9.37 10.21 -10.88
C PHE A 61 10.63 9.57 -10.27
N PRO A 62 11.84 10.06 -10.58
CA PRO A 62 13.06 9.54 -9.96
C PRO A 62 13.12 9.92 -8.47
N PHE A 63 13.70 9.07 -7.63
CA PHE A 63 13.88 9.28 -6.19
C PHE A 63 14.57 10.62 -5.85
N ASN A 64 15.49 11.06 -6.70
CA ASN A 64 16.20 12.34 -6.54
C ASN A 64 15.41 13.54 -7.07
N ALA A 65 14.22 13.36 -7.62
CA ALA A 65 13.35 14.47 -8.00
C ALA A 65 13.00 15.32 -6.78
N ARG A 66 12.90 16.64 -6.97
CA ARG A 66 12.60 17.59 -5.90
C ARG A 66 11.58 18.59 -6.39
N GLY A 67 10.40 18.61 -5.77
CA GLY A 67 9.42 19.71 -5.77
C GLY A 67 8.88 20.22 -7.12
N GLU A 68 9.45 19.79 -8.25
CA GLU A 68 9.19 20.31 -9.58
C GLU A 68 8.38 19.30 -10.38
N TYR A 69 7.26 19.73 -10.97
CA TYR A 69 6.38 18.86 -11.74
C TYR A 69 6.96 18.43 -13.09
N ASN A 70 8.07 19.02 -13.53
CA ASN A 70 8.73 18.74 -14.81
C ASN A 70 9.44 17.36 -14.88
N GLN A 71 9.58 16.68 -13.74
CA GLN A 71 10.19 15.35 -13.62
C GLN A 71 9.15 14.23 -13.44
N LEU A 72 7.87 14.56 -13.47
CA LEU A 72 6.78 13.59 -13.39
C LEU A 72 6.42 13.03 -14.77
N THR A 73 6.24 11.73 -14.82
CA THR A 73 5.67 11.03 -15.96
C THR A 73 4.34 10.42 -15.58
N ASP A 74 3.29 10.83 -16.28
CA ASP A 74 1.96 10.23 -16.13
C ASP A 74 1.95 8.83 -16.75
N LEU A 75 1.45 7.85 -15.98
CA LEU A 75 1.43 6.43 -16.35
C LEU A 75 0.02 5.90 -16.61
N ALA A 76 -0.98 6.47 -15.95
CA ALA A 76 -2.38 6.09 -16.09
C ALA A 76 -3.29 7.28 -15.79
N THR A 77 -4.52 7.21 -16.26
CA THR A 77 -5.56 8.23 -16.08
C THR A 77 -6.73 7.69 -15.26
N THR A 78 -7.67 8.58 -14.93
CA THR A 78 -8.88 8.24 -14.19
C THR A 78 -9.80 7.33 -15.01
N GLY A 79 -9.74 7.42 -16.34
CA GLY A 79 -10.38 6.45 -17.24
C GLY A 79 -9.76 5.05 -17.17
N ASP A 80 -8.46 4.95 -16.89
CA ASP A 80 -7.72 3.67 -16.89
C ASP A 80 -7.88 2.91 -15.57
N THR A 81 -7.79 3.60 -14.43
CA THR A 81 -7.75 2.96 -13.10
C THR A 81 -8.74 3.52 -12.09
N GLY A 82 -9.28 4.72 -12.32
CA GLY A 82 -10.03 5.44 -11.30
C GLY A 82 -9.23 5.63 -10.00
N THR A 83 -9.82 5.26 -8.87
CA THR A 83 -9.18 5.42 -7.54
C THR A 83 -8.41 4.17 -7.17
N VAL A 84 -7.11 4.35 -6.92
CA VAL A 84 -6.21 3.28 -6.46
C VAL A 84 -5.46 3.69 -5.19
N TRP A 85 -4.98 2.70 -4.44
CA TRP A 85 -4.10 2.91 -3.27
C TRP A 85 -2.92 1.93 -3.22
N GLY A 86 -3.17 0.63 -3.03
CA GLY A 86 -2.09 -0.36 -2.93
C GLY A 86 -1.27 -0.41 -4.22
N LEU A 87 0.05 -0.31 -4.13
CA LEU A 87 0.97 -0.28 -5.28
C LEU A 87 2.08 -1.31 -5.09
N GLY A 88 2.32 -2.11 -6.11
CA GLY A 88 3.32 -3.18 -6.09
C GLY A 88 4.12 -3.20 -7.38
N TYR A 89 5.44 -3.26 -7.29
CA TYR A 89 6.31 -3.31 -8.47
C TYR A 89 6.89 -4.70 -8.67
N ASN A 90 6.60 -5.33 -9.80
CA ASN A 90 7.23 -6.58 -10.18
C ASN A 90 8.60 -6.29 -10.80
N LYS A 91 9.66 -6.53 -10.03
CA LYS A 91 11.06 -6.28 -10.46
C LYS A 91 11.49 -7.15 -11.66
N VAL A 92 10.85 -8.31 -11.87
CA VAL A 92 11.18 -9.25 -12.95
C VAL A 92 10.53 -8.82 -14.27
N THR A 93 9.22 -8.58 -14.26
CA THR A 93 8.45 -8.19 -15.46
C THR A 93 8.43 -6.68 -15.70
N LYS A 94 8.95 -5.89 -14.74
CA LYS A 94 9.00 -4.43 -14.71
C LYS A 94 7.63 -3.76 -14.75
N GLN A 95 6.61 -4.43 -14.23
CA GLN A 95 5.22 -3.96 -14.25
C GLN A 95 4.84 -3.34 -12.90
N VAL A 96 3.98 -2.34 -12.93
CA VAL A 96 3.35 -1.77 -11.74
C VAL A 96 1.95 -2.35 -11.61
N PHE A 97 1.64 -2.91 -10.46
CA PHE A 97 0.29 -3.30 -10.08
C PHE A 97 -0.31 -2.22 -9.18
N SER A 98 -1.61 -1.98 -9.33
CA SER A 98 -2.35 -1.07 -8.44
C SER A 98 -3.72 -1.62 -8.07
N ALA A 99 -4.11 -1.46 -6.80
CA ALA A 99 -5.37 -1.97 -6.26
C ALA A 99 -6.43 -0.87 -6.25
N ALA A 100 -7.65 -1.18 -6.74
CA ALA A 100 -8.81 -0.32 -6.58
C ALA A 100 -9.05 0.00 -5.10
N TYR A 101 -9.49 1.23 -4.80
CA TYR A 101 -9.66 1.70 -3.43
C TYR A 101 -11.01 2.41 -3.22
N ALA A 102 -11.71 2.04 -2.15
CA ALA A 102 -12.95 2.69 -1.73
C ALA A 102 -12.66 4.03 -1.04
N LYS A 103 -12.82 5.13 -1.77
CA LYS A 103 -12.71 6.49 -1.23
C LYS A 103 -13.94 7.30 -1.57
N ARG A 104 -14.52 7.97 -0.57
CA ARG A 104 -15.65 8.87 -0.77
C ARG A 104 -15.31 9.97 -1.79
N GLY A 105 -16.24 10.24 -2.68
CA GLY A 105 -16.16 11.36 -3.61
C GLY A 105 -15.12 11.17 -4.71
N THR A 106 -14.74 9.92 -4.99
CA THR A 106 -13.94 9.54 -6.15
C THR A 106 -14.68 8.42 -6.90
N LYS A 107 -14.17 7.99 -8.05
CA LYS A 107 -14.77 6.86 -8.79
C LYS A 107 -13.85 5.65 -8.86
N TYR A 108 -14.44 4.47 -8.93
CA TYR A 108 -13.76 3.27 -9.39
C TYR A 108 -13.46 3.35 -10.88
N GLY A 109 -12.38 2.70 -11.30
CA GLY A 109 -12.07 2.52 -12.71
C GLY A 109 -12.77 1.28 -13.30
N PRO A 110 -12.37 0.89 -14.52
CA PRO A 110 -12.78 -0.37 -15.13
C PRO A 110 -12.55 -1.56 -14.20
N GLY A 111 -13.49 -2.50 -14.12
CA GLY A 111 -13.40 -3.67 -13.22
C GLY A 111 -13.93 -3.44 -11.79
N GLY A 112 -14.25 -2.21 -11.41
CA GLY A 112 -14.99 -1.91 -10.18
C GLY A 112 -14.19 -2.07 -8.88
N PRO A 113 -14.86 -2.28 -7.72
CA PRO A 113 -14.23 -2.21 -6.40
C PRO A 113 -13.18 -3.30 -6.13
N GLY A 114 -13.18 -4.39 -6.91
CA GLY A 114 -12.21 -5.48 -6.80
C GLY A 114 -11.11 -5.43 -7.85
N ALA A 115 -11.01 -4.37 -8.65
CA ALA A 115 -10.05 -4.34 -9.75
C ALA A 115 -8.60 -4.25 -9.25
N ILE A 116 -7.73 -5.05 -9.86
CA ILE A 116 -6.29 -4.88 -9.85
C ILE A 116 -5.90 -4.46 -11.27
N TYR A 117 -5.16 -3.36 -11.39
CA TYR A 117 -4.64 -2.90 -12.67
C TYR A 117 -3.17 -3.25 -12.80
N ARG A 118 -2.74 -3.54 -14.03
CA ARG A 118 -1.34 -3.72 -14.41
C ARG A 118 -0.98 -2.63 -15.41
N THR A 119 0.04 -1.85 -15.07
CA THR A 119 0.56 -0.75 -15.87
C THR A 119 1.99 -1.07 -16.27
N ASP A 120 2.28 -0.99 -17.56
CA ASP A 120 3.64 -1.03 -18.09
C ASP A 120 4.21 0.41 -18.07
N PRO A 121 5.21 0.72 -17.22
CA PRO A 121 5.75 2.07 -17.12
C PRO A 121 6.47 2.54 -18.40
N ALA A 122 6.93 1.62 -19.26
CA ALA A 122 7.64 1.96 -20.47
C ALA A 122 6.67 2.38 -21.60
N THR A 123 5.57 1.64 -21.77
CA THR A 123 4.58 1.91 -22.82
C THR A 123 3.39 2.75 -22.33
N LYS A 124 3.26 2.94 -21.01
CA LYS A 124 2.13 3.62 -20.33
C LYS A 124 0.79 2.95 -20.60
N GLN A 125 0.81 1.67 -20.95
CA GLN A 125 -0.39 0.88 -21.17
C GLN A 125 -0.86 0.32 -19.85
N THR A 126 -2.15 0.54 -19.55
CA THR A 126 -2.80 0.05 -18.35
C THR A 126 -3.97 -0.85 -18.71
N THR A 127 -4.04 -2.02 -18.09
CA THR A 127 -5.14 -2.98 -18.28
C THR A 127 -5.62 -3.52 -16.94
N VAL A 128 -6.88 -3.95 -16.87
CA VAL A 128 -7.36 -4.77 -15.75
C VAL A 128 -6.60 -6.09 -15.76
N PHE A 129 -5.86 -6.35 -14.69
CA PHE A 129 -5.12 -7.60 -14.50
C PHE A 129 -6.03 -8.69 -13.94
N ALA A 130 -6.76 -8.39 -12.87
CA ALA A 130 -7.66 -9.31 -12.19
C ALA A 130 -8.81 -8.54 -11.53
N THR A 131 -9.89 -9.25 -11.20
CA THR A 131 -10.97 -8.75 -10.34
C THR A 131 -11.09 -9.65 -9.13
N VAL A 132 -10.75 -9.14 -7.95
CA VAL A 132 -10.90 -9.83 -6.67
C VAL A 132 -12.40 -9.95 -6.33
N PRO A 133 -12.90 -11.15 -6.01
CA PRO A 133 -14.30 -11.33 -5.67
C PRO A 133 -14.64 -10.70 -4.32
N ASN A 134 -15.93 -10.44 -4.07
CA ASN A 134 -16.45 -9.97 -2.77
C ASN A 134 -15.79 -8.69 -2.24
N ALA A 135 -15.41 -7.75 -3.12
CA ALA A 135 -14.76 -6.49 -2.74
C ALA A 135 -15.75 -5.40 -2.27
N GLY A 136 -16.97 -5.76 -1.90
CA GLY A 136 -18.05 -4.82 -1.63
C GLY A 136 -18.84 -4.44 -2.90
N SER A 137 -20.02 -3.86 -2.68
CA SER A 137 -20.96 -3.51 -3.75
C SER A 137 -21.60 -2.14 -3.56
N THR A 138 -21.14 -1.35 -2.58
CA THR A 138 -21.72 -0.04 -2.32
C THR A 138 -21.44 0.89 -3.50
N ALA A 139 -22.50 1.46 -4.06
CA ALA A 139 -22.40 2.35 -5.21
C ALA A 139 -22.08 3.79 -4.76
N HIS A 140 -21.29 4.49 -5.56
CA HIS A 140 -21.09 5.93 -5.41
C HIS A 140 -22.31 6.71 -5.89
N HIS A 141 -22.67 7.76 -5.16
CA HIS A 141 -23.77 8.66 -5.50
C HIS A 141 -23.32 10.12 -5.37
N PRO A 142 -22.42 10.61 -6.25
CA PRO A 142 -21.84 11.96 -6.13
C PRO A 142 -22.88 13.09 -6.19
N GLY A 143 -24.03 12.85 -6.81
CA GLY A 143 -25.15 13.80 -6.87
C GLY A 143 -25.99 13.90 -5.59
N ALA A 144 -25.83 12.98 -4.64
CA ALA A 144 -26.60 12.94 -3.39
C ALA A 144 -25.67 13.13 -2.18
N GLY A 145 -25.87 14.22 -1.42
CA GLY A 145 -25.08 14.50 -0.22
C GLY A 145 -23.56 14.56 -0.45
N MET A 146 -23.12 14.90 -1.67
CA MET A 146 -21.70 14.78 -2.07
C MET A 146 -21.13 13.39 -1.74
N ASP A 147 -21.87 12.33 -2.02
CA ASP A 147 -21.47 10.94 -1.75
C ASP A 147 -21.36 10.60 -0.25
N GLU A 148 -22.19 11.21 0.61
CA GLU A 148 -22.15 11.02 2.07
C GLU A 148 -22.38 9.58 2.52
N ALA A 149 -23.38 8.89 1.95
CA ALA A 149 -23.71 7.51 2.31
C ALA A 149 -22.54 6.53 2.09
N PHE A 150 -21.66 6.83 1.12
CA PHE A 150 -20.46 6.03 0.85
C PHE A 150 -19.43 6.09 1.98
N GLY A 151 -19.46 7.13 2.82
CA GLY A 151 -18.53 7.29 3.95
C GLY A 151 -18.52 6.10 4.91
N ALA A 152 -19.63 5.36 5.02
CA ALA A 152 -19.75 4.22 5.92
C ALA A 152 -18.85 3.03 5.54
N VAL A 153 -18.43 2.92 4.27
CA VAL A 153 -17.68 1.78 3.72
C VAL A 153 -16.22 2.09 3.41
N VAL A 154 -15.80 3.35 3.54
CA VAL A 154 -14.38 3.74 3.39
C VAL A 154 -13.53 3.00 4.42
N GLY A 155 -12.47 2.32 3.96
CA GLY A 155 -11.62 1.46 4.79
C GLY A 155 -12.29 0.15 5.24
N LYS A 156 -13.42 -0.23 4.60
CA LYS A 156 -14.13 -1.48 4.84
C LYS A 156 -14.43 -2.24 3.55
N GLU A 157 -14.72 -1.54 2.47
CA GLU A 157 -14.89 -2.14 1.14
C GLU A 157 -13.67 -1.92 0.26
N SER A 158 -13.61 -2.64 -0.86
CA SER A 158 -12.54 -2.63 -1.85
C SER A 158 -11.22 -3.20 -1.32
N LEU A 159 -10.12 -2.90 -2.02
CA LEU A 159 -8.81 -3.48 -1.76
C LEU A 159 -7.98 -2.54 -0.90
N GLY A 160 -7.19 -3.13 -0.01
CA GLY A 160 -6.18 -2.43 0.76
C GLY A 160 -4.88 -2.34 -0.04
N ASP A 161 -3.81 -2.79 0.57
CA ASP A 161 -2.51 -2.85 -0.06
C ASP A 161 -2.36 -4.10 -0.95
N LEU A 162 -1.42 -4.02 -1.90
CA LEU A 162 -0.96 -5.15 -2.69
C LEU A 162 0.57 -5.14 -2.79
N ASP A 163 1.16 -6.31 -2.93
CA ASP A 163 2.62 -6.41 -3.05
C ASP A 163 3.01 -7.67 -3.84
N VAL A 164 4.16 -7.61 -4.50
CA VAL A 164 4.66 -8.67 -5.41
C VAL A 164 5.82 -9.38 -4.73
N SER A 165 5.83 -10.71 -4.79
CA SER A 165 6.96 -11.52 -4.32
C SER A 165 8.27 -11.12 -4.98
N SER A 166 9.37 -11.29 -4.25
CA SER A 166 10.71 -10.93 -4.74
C SER A 166 11.10 -11.65 -6.03
N ASP A 167 10.61 -12.88 -6.22
CA ASP A 167 10.78 -13.67 -7.45
C ASP A 167 9.81 -13.30 -8.58
N GLY A 168 8.92 -12.33 -8.36
CA GLY A 168 7.99 -11.79 -9.34
C GLY A 168 6.83 -12.72 -9.70
N LYS A 169 6.63 -13.84 -9.00
CA LYS A 169 5.63 -14.86 -9.37
C LYS A 169 4.28 -14.69 -8.70
N ASP A 170 4.24 -14.12 -7.51
CA ASP A 170 3.02 -14.01 -6.73
C ASP A 170 2.68 -12.54 -6.45
N LEU A 171 1.44 -12.18 -6.73
CA LEU A 171 0.86 -10.92 -6.28
C LEU A 171 -0.08 -11.21 -5.11
N TYR A 172 0.15 -10.57 -3.98
CA TYR A 172 -0.72 -10.62 -2.82
C TYR A 172 -1.55 -9.34 -2.72
N VAL A 173 -2.80 -9.45 -2.31
CA VAL A 173 -3.68 -8.29 -2.08
C VAL A 173 -4.63 -8.55 -0.92
N VAL A 174 -4.86 -7.54 -0.09
CA VAL A 174 -5.87 -7.58 0.97
C VAL A 174 -7.21 -7.11 0.41
N ASN A 175 -8.24 -7.95 0.53
CA ASN A 175 -9.62 -7.51 0.37
C ASN A 175 -10.16 -7.09 1.75
N MET A 176 -10.51 -5.80 1.90
CA MET A 176 -10.97 -5.24 3.17
C MET A 176 -12.38 -5.68 3.54
N HIS A 177 -13.20 -6.02 2.54
CA HIS A 177 -14.62 -6.34 2.73
C HIS A 177 -14.81 -7.74 3.34
N ASP A 178 -14.19 -8.75 2.75
CA ASP A 178 -14.25 -10.11 3.27
C ASP A 178 -13.11 -10.46 4.22
N ARG A 179 -12.13 -9.55 4.39
CA ARG A 179 -10.96 -9.69 5.25
C ARG A 179 -10.13 -10.91 4.89
N ARG A 180 -9.84 -11.07 3.59
CA ARG A 180 -9.01 -12.15 3.07
C ARG A 180 -7.76 -11.62 2.37
N LEU A 181 -6.70 -12.41 2.47
CA LEU A 181 -5.49 -12.27 1.68
C LEU A 181 -5.65 -13.12 0.42
N TYR A 182 -5.63 -12.48 -0.75
CA TYR A 182 -5.68 -13.16 -2.05
C TYR A 182 -4.29 -13.26 -2.67
N ARG A 183 -4.04 -14.34 -3.41
CA ARG A 183 -2.79 -14.60 -4.12
C ARG A 183 -3.06 -14.88 -5.60
N TYR A 184 -2.40 -14.17 -6.50
CA TYR A 184 -2.51 -14.31 -7.96
C TYR A 184 -1.16 -14.65 -8.60
N ASP A 185 -1.19 -15.25 -9.80
CA ASP A 185 0.01 -15.46 -10.62
C ASP A 185 0.40 -14.15 -11.33
N ALA A 186 1.46 -13.51 -10.84
CA ALA A 186 1.95 -12.24 -11.36
C ALA A 186 2.79 -12.36 -12.64
N THR A 187 3.07 -13.58 -13.12
CA THR A 187 3.82 -13.81 -14.36
C THR A 187 2.96 -13.66 -15.62
N GLN A 188 1.64 -13.73 -15.47
CA GLN A 188 0.69 -13.61 -16.57
C GLN A 188 0.32 -12.15 -16.85
N PRO A 189 -0.10 -11.79 -18.08
CA PRO A 189 -0.59 -10.44 -18.39
C PRO A 189 -1.93 -10.14 -17.71
N THR A 190 -2.74 -11.17 -17.45
CA THR A 190 -4.02 -11.12 -16.72
C THR A 190 -4.23 -12.39 -15.90
N ALA A 191 -5.07 -12.35 -14.87
CA ALA A 191 -5.45 -13.48 -14.06
C ALA A 191 -6.98 -13.51 -13.85
N ALA A 192 -7.64 -14.52 -14.42
CA ALA A 192 -9.09 -14.68 -14.32
C ALA A 192 -9.57 -15.15 -12.94
N LYS A 193 -8.72 -15.83 -12.18
CA LYS A 193 -8.98 -16.32 -10.82
C LYS A 193 -7.72 -16.27 -9.96
N GLU A 194 -7.92 -16.21 -8.66
CA GLU A 194 -6.86 -16.33 -7.67
C GLU A 194 -6.27 -17.75 -7.65
N LYS A 195 -4.98 -17.85 -7.35
CA LYS A 195 -4.32 -19.13 -7.03
C LYS A 195 -4.82 -19.68 -5.70
N ALA A 196 -5.04 -18.78 -4.74
CA ALA A 196 -5.52 -19.09 -3.41
C ALA A 196 -6.06 -17.84 -2.72
N SER A 197 -6.87 -18.05 -1.68
CA SER A 197 -7.27 -17.01 -0.74
C SER A 197 -7.28 -17.53 0.69
N TYR A 198 -6.96 -16.67 1.65
CA TYR A 198 -6.76 -17.03 3.06
C TYR A 198 -7.53 -16.05 3.94
N ALA A 199 -8.28 -16.56 4.92
CA ALA A 199 -8.93 -15.70 5.90
C ALA A 199 -7.88 -15.02 6.78
N ILE A 200 -7.92 -13.69 6.89
CA ILE A 200 -7.04 -12.95 7.79
C ILE A 200 -7.65 -13.03 9.19
N LYS A 201 -6.98 -13.76 10.08
CA LYS A 201 -7.51 -14.07 11.41
C LYS A 201 -7.63 -12.79 12.24
N ASP A 202 -8.79 -12.60 12.86
CA ASP A 202 -8.98 -11.53 13.86
C ASP A 202 -7.96 -11.72 15.02
N PRO A 203 -7.13 -10.71 15.34
CA PRO A 203 -6.16 -10.76 16.44
C PRO A 203 -6.79 -10.58 17.84
N GLY A 204 -8.11 -10.75 17.96
CA GLY A 204 -8.86 -10.58 19.21
C GLY A 204 -9.28 -9.14 19.45
N CYS A 205 -9.73 -8.44 18.41
CA CYS A 205 -10.39 -7.15 18.58
C CYS A 205 -11.61 -7.28 19.49
N ALA A 206 -11.95 -6.21 20.22
CA ALA A 206 -13.08 -6.19 21.15
C ALA A 206 -14.42 -6.61 20.51
N ALA A 207 -14.57 -6.31 19.21
CA ALA A 207 -15.62 -6.86 18.37
C ALA A 207 -15.04 -7.36 17.02
N PRO A 208 -15.53 -8.47 16.47
CA PRO A 208 -15.06 -8.98 15.17
C PRO A 208 -15.23 -8.00 14.00
N GLY A 209 -16.25 -7.13 14.09
CA GLY A 209 -16.48 -6.07 13.10
C GLY A 209 -15.42 -4.97 13.10
N ASP A 210 -14.62 -4.87 14.17
CA ASP A 210 -13.58 -3.85 14.31
C ASP A 210 -12.22 -4.26 13.77
N TRP A 211 -12.04 -5.52 13.34
CA TRP A 211 -10.82 -5.92 12.64
C TRP A 211 -10.79 -5.35 11.22
N ARG A 212 -9.78 -4.51 10.93
CA ARG A 212 -9.57 -3.81 9.64
C ARG A 212 -8.18 -4.16 9.08
N PRO A 213 -7.99 -5.34 8.46
CA PRO A 213 -6.76 -5.62 7.72
C PRO A 213 -6.66 -4.71 6.50
N TYR A 214 -5.44 -4.25 6.19
CA TYR A 214 -5.20 -3.28 5.12
C TYR A 214 -3.82 -3.46 4.48
N GLY A 215 -2.76 -3.27 5.26
CA GLY A 215 -1.39 -3.14 4.78
C GLY A 215 -0.75 -4.48 4.45
N LEU A 216 0.18 -4.47 3.51
CA LEU A 216 1.02 -5.62 3.17
C LEU A 216 2.50 -5.25 3.18
N GLY A 217 3.33 -6.25 3.38
CA GLY A 217 4.75 -6.16 3.11
C GLY A 217 5.32 -7.57 2.98
N LEU A 218 6.23 -7.78 2.03
CA LEU A 218 6.92 -9.05 1.86
C LEU A 218 8.38 -8.90 2.31
N TYR A 219 8.81 -9.82 3.16
CA TYR A 219 10.19 -9.85 3.65
C TYR A 219 10.61 -11.28 3.99
N GLU A 220 11.80 -11.68 3.52
CA GLU A 220 12.39 -13.01 3.74
C GLU A 220 11.42 -14.18 3.47
N GLY A 221 10.68 -14.11 2.36
CA GLY A 221 9.73 -15.15 1.95
C GLY A 221 8.48 -15.26 2.84
N LYS A 222 8.25 -14.33 3.76
CA LYS A 222 7.02 -14.19 4.53
C LYS A 222 6.19 -13.01 4.03
N VAL A 223 4.88 -13.09 4.24
CA VAL A 223 3.95 -11.99 3.98
C VAL A 223 3.51 -11.44 5.32
N TYR A 224 3.60 -10.12 5.49
CA TYR A 224 3.18 -9.41 6.69
C TYR A 224 1.89 -8.69 6.39
N VAL A 225 0.84 -8.97 7.16
CA VAL A 225 -0.48 -8.34 7.00
C VAL A 225 -0.70 -7.39 8.16
N GLY A 226 -0.76 -6.10 7.85
CA GLY A 226 -1.02 -5.03 8.80
C GLY A 226 -2.50 -4.68 8.87
N GLY A 227 -3.00 -4.34 10.05
CA GLY A 227 -4.36 -3.88 10.24
C GLY A 227 -4.56 -3.19 11.58
N VAL A 228 -5.80 -2.75 11.83
CA VAL A 228 -6.17 -2.14 13.11
C VAL A 228 -7.40 -2.80 13.72
N CYS A 229 -7.43 -2.87 15.05
CA CYS A 229 -8.69 -2.94 15.78
C CYS A 229 -9.22 -1.51 15.89
N SER A 230 -10.31 -1.19 15.18
CA SER A 230 -10.80 0.18 15.07
C SER A 230 -11.52 0.72 16.30
N ALA A 231 -12.01 -0.15 17.18
CA ALA A 231 -12.91 0.21 18.28
C ALA A 231 -14.14 1.06 17.83
N GLN A 232 -14.54 0.94 16.56
CA GLN A 232 -15.66 1.71 16.02
C GLN A 232 -16.97 1.27 16.69
N SER A 233 -17.09 -0.02 17.01
CA SER A 233 -18.29 -0.54 17.67
C SER A 233 -18.38 -0.15 19.14
N THR A 234 -17.26 -0.13 19.86
CA THR A 234 -17.23 0.11 21.30
C THR A 234 -17.06 1.59 21.65
N GLY A 235 -16.46 2.39 20.76
CA GLY A 235 -16.09 3.79 21.02
C GLY A 235 -14.97 3.95 22.06
N SER A 236 -14.38 2.86 22.54
CA SER A 236 -13.37 2.87 23.60
C SER A 236 -11.96 3.02 23.01
N LYS A 237 -11.24 4.06 23.46
CA LYS A 237 -9.83 4.24 23.06
C LYS A 237 -8.94 3.08 23.50
N ALA A 238 -9.29 2.39 24.58
CA ALA A 238 -8.52 1.25 25.08
C ALA A 238 -8.55 0.05 24.13
N ASP A 239 -9.56 -0.04 23.25
CA ASP A 239 -9.72 -1.16 22.33
C ASP A 239 -9.01 -0.91 20.98
N MET A 240 -8.46 0.30 20.77
CA MET A 240 -7.76 0.64 19.53
C MET A 240 -6.34 0.08 19.52
N ARG A 241 -6.01 -0.71 18.51
CA ARG A 241 -4.69 -1.35 18.35
C ARG A 241 -4.25 -1.37 16.90
N ALA A 242 -2.94 -1.29 16.68
CA ALA A 242 -2.30 -1.61 15.40
C ALA A 242 -1.64 -2.98 15.51
N VAL A 243 -1.90 -3.85 14.55
CA VAL A 243 -1.44 -5.24 14.55
C VAL A 243 -0.76 -5.58 13.23
N VAL A 244 0.35 -6.31 13.27
CA VAL A 244 1.00 -6.93 12.11
C VAL A 244 1.13 -8.43 12.33
N GLN A 245 0.46 -9.21 11.49
CA GLN A 245 0.47 -10.67 11.51
C GLN A 245 1.42 -11.22 10.45
N VAL A 246 2.04 -12.35 10.74
CA VAL A 246 2.93 -13.07 9.82
C VAL A 246 2.15 -14.19 9.14
N PHE A 247 2.19 -14.21 7.82
CA PHE A 247 1.65 -15.25 6.98
C PHE A 247 2.78 -16.03 6.30
N ASP A 248 2.69 -17.35 6.38
CA ASP A 248 3.60 -18.27 5.71
C ASP A 248 2.99 -18.74 4.38
N PRO A 249 3.52 -18.30 3.23
CA PRO A 249 2.98 -18.65 1.93
C PRO A 249 3.22 -20.10 1.51
N VAL A 250 4.07 -20.85 2.24
CA VAL A 250 4.31 -22.28 1.99
C VAL A 250 3.20 -23.12 2.62
N THR A 251 2.86 -22.83 3.87
CA THR A 251 1.81 -23.57 4.60
C THR A 251 0.41 -22.99 4.38
N GLY A 252 0.33 -21.75 3.91
CA GLY A 252 -0.94 -21.03 3.74
C GLY A 252 -1.56 -20.61 5.06
N GLN A 253 -0.75 -20.39 6.11
CA GLN A 253 -1.23 -20.12 7.47
C GLN A 253 -0.65 -18.84 8.05
N PHE A 254 -1.45 -18.16 8.88
CA PHE A 254 -0.95 -17.14 9.78
C PHE A 254 -0.24 -17.80 10.96
N THR A 255 1.04 -17.48 11.15
CA THR A 255 1.94 -18.17 12.09
C THR A 255 2.18 -17.38 13.37
N GLY A 256 1.84 -16.09 13.40
CA GLY A 256 2.00 -15.27 14.60
C GLY A 256 1.75 -13.78 14.35
N THR A 257 2.08 -12.98 15.36
CA THR A 257 1.98 -11.52 15.37
C THR A 257 3.34 -10.96 15.74
N VAL A 258 3.87 -10.05 14.93
CA VAL A 258 5.16 -9.37 15.18
C VAL A 258 5.00 -7.96 15.73
N MET A 259 3.81 -7.39 15.63
CA MET A 259 3.46 -6.11 16.23
C MET A 259 2.03 -6.15 16.76
N ASP A 260 1.82 -5.74 17.99
CA ASP A 260 0.51 -5.47 18.59
C ASP A 260 0.68 -4.29 19.54
N GLN A 261 0.26 -3.11 19.11
CA GLN A 261 0.55 -1.85 19.79
C GLN A 261 -0.74 -1.07 20.04
N PRO A 262 -0.96 -0.56 21.27
CA PRO A 262 -2.12 0.26 21.55
C PRO A 262 -2.06 1.59 20.79
N LEU A 263 -3.20 2.07 20.31
CA LEU A 263 -3.36 3.37 19.64
C LEU A 263 -4.08 4.38 20.54
N ASN A 264 -4.02 4.19 21.85
CA ASN A 264 -4.74 4.96 22.87
C ASN A 264 -4.05 6.28 23.27
N PHE A 265 -2.92 6.62 22.63
CA PHE A 265 -2.19 7.84 22.93
C PHE A 265 -3.02 9.10 22.56
N PRO A 266 -2.86 10.21 23.29
CA PRO A 266 -3.50 11.47 22.93
C PRO A 266 -3.10 11.91 21.52
N ARG A 267 -4.09 12.07 20.64
CA ARG A 267 -3.90 12.78 19.37
C ARG A 267 -4.21 14.25 19.60
N GLY A 268 -3.43 15.14 18.98
CA GLY A 268 -3.71 16.58 19.03
C GLY A 268 -5.17 16.86 18.66
N GLY A 269 -5.80 17.80 19.37
CA GLY A 269 -7.19 18.16 19.09
C GLY A 269 -7.34 18.66 17.66
N VAL A 270 -8.43 18.29 17.00
CA VAL A 270 -8.90 19.03 15.83
C VAL A 270 -9.30 20.39 16.38
N SER A 271 -8.52 21.44 16.10
CA SER A 271 -8.91 22.79 16.52
C SER A 271 -10.30 23.04 15.95
N PRO A 272 -11.35 23.26 16.78
CA PRO A 272 -12.63 23.71 16.26
C PRO A 272 -12.32 25.01 15.53
N LEU A 273 -12.74 25.08 14.26
CA LEU A 273 -12.51 26.16 13.31
C LEU A 273 -12.34 27.54 13.99
N THR A 274 -11.12 27.92 14.33
CA THR A 274 -10.72 29.32 14.29
C THR A 274 -10.29 29.51 12.85
N PRO A 275 -11.06 30.23 12.01
CA PRO A 275 -10.58 30.58 10.68
C PRO A 275 -9.22 31.24 10.87
N CYS A 276 -8.20 30.73 10.18
CA CYS A 276 -6.91 31.42 10.11
C CYS A 276 -7.20 32.88 9.71
N PRO A 277 -6.90 33.88 10.57
CA PRO A 277 -7.20 35.27 10.22
C PRO A 277 -6.45 35.59 8.93
N ARG A 278 -7.17 36.05 7.91
CA ARG A 278 -6.57 36.59 6.67
C ARG A 278 -5.84 37.88 6.98
N THR A 279 -4.71 37.79 7.65
CA THR A 279 -3.70 38.84 7.68
C THR A 279 -2.36 38.18 7.46
N PHE A 280 -1.79 38.44 6.29
CA PHE A 280 -0.36 38.23 6.07
C PHE A 280 0.37 39.16 7.03
N ALA A 281 0.67 38.69 8.24
CA ALA A 281 1.75 39.26 9.02
C ALA A 281 3.05 38.76 8.38
N THR A 282 3.77 39.69 7.75
CA THR A 282 5.15 39.49 7.31
C THR A 282 5.96 38.92 8.49
N ALA A 283 6.38 37.67 8.38
CA ALA A 283 7.26 37.06 9.36
C ALA A 283 8.59 37.83 9.37
N ARG A 284 8.80 38.67 10.38
CA ARG A 284 10.16 39.05 10.77
C ARG A 284 10.84 37.81 11.32
N ALA A 285 12.02 37.52 10.80
CA ALA A 285 12.90 36.44 11.25
C ALA A 285 13.12 36.55 12.76
N GLY A 286 12.57 35.59 13.51
CA GLY A 286 12.81 35.41 14.93
C GLY A 286 14.09 34.61 15.15
N THR A 287 15.02 35.25 15.87
CA THR A 287 16.34 34.76 16.28
C THR A 287 16.29 33.43 17.05
N ARG A 288 17.26 32.57 16.78
CA ARG A 288 17.58 31.36 17.56
C ARG A 288 17.82 31.71 19.04
N GLY A 289 17.12 31.06 19.94
CA GLY A 289 17.43 31.01 21.39
C GLY A 289 18.18 29.71 21.74
N PRO A 290 19.11 29.74 22.72
CA PRO A 290 20.14 28.72 22.88
C PRO A 290 19.66 27.47 23.62
N ILE A 291 20.34 26.37 23.31
CA ILE A 291 20.31 25.11 24.06
C ILE A 291 21.09 25.33 25.36
N SER A 292 20.49 24.99 26.50
CA SER A 292 21.21 24.75 27.74
C SER A 292 20.56 23.59 28.49
N GLY A 293 21.33 22.51 28.70
CA GLY A 293 21.08 21.51 29.74
C GLY A 293 21.20 22.14 31.13
N PRO A 294 20.83 21.42 32.21
CA PRO A 294 21.20 20.04 32.52
C PRO A 294 20.06 19.01 32.47
#